data_AF-W6RDA9-F1
#
_entry.id   AF-W6RDA9-F1
#
_cell.length_a   1.000
_cell.length_b   1.000
_cell.length_c   1.000
_cell.angle_alpha   90.00
_cell.angle_beta   90.00
_cell.angle_gamma   90.00
#
_symmetry.space_group_name_H-M   'P 1'
#
loop_
_entity.id
_entity.type
_entity.pdbx_description
1 polymer ?
#
loop_
_entity_poly.entity_id
_entity_poly.type
_entity_poly.pdbx_seq_one_letter_code
_entity_poly.pdbx_strand_id
1 'polypeptide(L)'
;MSVDNLEPSEFSPRQNAVLEQALRLLVDGGEKALTTSGVARAANCSKESLYKWFGDRDGLLSAMIAYQASKVRTFERNGERLTSVSLHDHLVIFS
;
A
#
# COMPACT_ATOMS: atom_id res chain seq x y z
N MET A 1 14.63 17.04 6.35
CA MET A 1 13.81 16.83 5.15
C MET A 1 12.43 16.45 5.63
N SER A 2 11.44 17.29 5.34
CA SER A 2 10.10 17.23 5.90
C SER A 2 9.38 15.99 5.38
N VAL A 3 9.01 15.09 6.30
CA VAL A 3 8.01 14.06 6.02
C VAL A 3 6.67 14.77 6.00
N ASP A 4 6.33 15.33 4.84
CA ASP A 4 5.04 15.98 4.64
C ASP A 4 3.94 14.96 4.90
N ASN A 5 2.97 15.41 5.68
CA ASN A 5 1.86 14.67 6.23
C ASN A 5 1.15 13.86 5.14
N LEU A 6 1.38 12.54 5.07
CA LEU A 6 0.57 11.63 4.26
C LEU A 6 -0.81 11.52 4.92
N GLU A 7 -1.65 12.52 4.66
CA GLU A 7 -3.09 12.41 4.83
C GLU A 7 -3.52 11.06 4.26
N PRO A 8 -4.33 10.26 4.99
CA PRO A 8 -4.80 8.98 4.49
C PRO A 8 -5.61 9.23 3.22
N SER A 9 -4.95 9.12 2.08
CA SER A 9 -5.55 9.43 0.80
C SER A 9 -6.63 8.40 0.53
N GLU A 10 -7.89 8.85 0.61
CA GLU A 10 -9.05 8.08 0.16
C GLU A 10 -8.99 7.93 -1.36
N PHE A 11 -8.22 6.94 -1.81
CA PHE A 11 -8.15 6.56 -3.20
C PHE A 11 -9.50 5.99 -3.66
N SER A 12 -9.89 6.31 -4.89
CA SER A 12 -11.06 5.71 -5.52
C SER A 12 -10.91 4.17 -5.60
N PRO A 13 -12.01 3.41 -5.71
CA PRO A 13 -11.95 1.95 -5.86
C PRO A 13 -11.04 1.50 -7.01
N ARG A 14 -11.01 2.26 -8.11
CA ARG A 14 -10.13 1.97 -9.25
C ARG A 14 -8.67 2.22 -8.94
N GLN A 15 -8.34 3.32 -8.27
CA GLN A 15 -6.96 3.60 -7.83
C GLN A 15 -6.48 2.56 -6.82
N ASN A 16 -7.33 2.13 -5.88
CA ASN A 16 -7.03 1.04 -4.94
C ASN A 16 -6.69 -0.26 -5.66
N ALA A 17 -7.48 -0.66 -6.65
CA ALA A 17 -7.20 -1.87 -7.44
C ALA A 17 -5.86 -1.78 -8.19
N VAL A 18 -5.49 -0.59 -8.68
CA VAL A 18 -4.20 -0.38 -9.33
C VAL A 18 -3.04 -0.48 -8.34
N LEU A 19 -3.18 0.13 -7.16
CA LEU A 19 -2.16 0.07 -6.10
C LEU A 19 -1.97 -1.36 -5.59
N GLU A 20 -3.04 -2.14 -5.46
CA GLU A 20 -2.98 -3.55 -5.09
C GLU A 20 -2.20 -4.38 -6.13
N GLN A 21 -2.44 -4.15 -7.43
CA GLN A 21 -1.68 -4.82 -8.49
C GLN A 21 -0.21 -4.39 -8.51
N ALA A 22 0.08 -3.11 -8.26
CA ALA A 22 1.44 -2.62 -8.15
C ALA A 22 2.19 -3.29 -6.99
N LEU A 23 1.53 -3.47 -5.85
CA LEU A 23 2.08 -4.17 -4.68
C LEU A 23 2.32 -5.65 -4.96
N ARG A 24 1.37 -6.36 -5.58
CA ARG A 24 1.57 -7.76 -6.00
C ARG A 24 2.81 -7.90 -6.88
N LEU A 25 2.93 -7.01 -7.86
CA LEU A 25 4.03 -7.02 -8.81
C LEU A 25 5.39 -6.68 -8.14
N LEU A 26 5.39 -5.82 -7.11
CA LEU A 26 6.57 -5.59 -6.27
C LEU A 26 6.95 -6.83 -5.43
N VAL A 27 5.97 -7.56 -4.88
CA VAL A 27 6.21 -8.77 -4.08
C VAL A 27 6.74 -9.90 -4.97
N ASP A 28 6.13 -10.12 -6.13
CA ASP A 28 6.46 -11.25 -7.00
C ASP A 28 7.75 -11.02 -7.80
N GLY A 29 8.00 -9.78 -8.24
CA GLY A 29 9.07 -9.45 -9.18
C GLY A 29 10.11 -8.45 -8.66
N GLY A 30 9.97 -7.99 -7.41
CA GLY A 30 10.86 -7.01 -6.81
C GLY A 30 10.83 -5.64 -7.49
N GLU A 31 11.79 -4.79 -7.14
CA GLU A 31 11.88 -3.41 -7.65
C GLU A 31 11.98 -3.35 -9.19
N LYS A 32 12.67 -4.31 -9.81
CA LYS A 32 12.86 -4.35 -11.27
C LYS A 32 11.55 -4.58 -12.02
N ALA A 33 10.62 -5.32 -11.44
CA ALA A 33 9.31 -5.51 -12.04
C ALA A 33 8.46 -4.25 -11.95
N LEU A 34 8.62 -3.48 -10.85
CA LEU A 34 7.84 -2.27 -10.54
C LEU A 34 8.18 -1.09 -11.44
N THR A 35 7.71 -1.18 -12.67
CA THR A 35 7.76 -0.12 -13.67
C THR A 35 6.36 0.40 -13.95
N THR A 36 6.22 1.68 -14.30
CA THR A 36 4.92 2.26 -14.70
C THR A 36 4.26 1.48 -15.84
N SER A 37 5.07 0.91 -16.73
CA SER A 37 4.60 0.06 -17.83
C SER A 37 4.13 -1.31 -17.34
N GLY A 38 4.83 -1.92 -16.37
CA GLY A 38 4.44 -3.17 -15.73
C GLY A 38 3.13 -3.02 -14.96
N VAL A 39 3.00 -1.95 -14.18
CA VAL A 39 1.79 -1.64 -13.41
C VAL A 39 0.59 -1.38 -14.34
N ALA A 40 0.77 -0.61 -15.40
CA ALA A 40 -0.29 -0.36 -16.40
C ALA A 40 -0.82 -1.67 -16.99
N ARG A 41 0.08 -2.59 -17.34
CA ARG A 41 -0.28 -3.91 -17.86
C ARG A 41 -0.98 -4.76 -16.81
N ALA A 42 -0.43 -4.86 -15.60
CA ALA A 42 -0.97 -5.67 -14.52
C ALA A 42 -2.35 -5.18 -14.06
N ALA A 43 -2.57 -3.87 -14.02
CA ALA A 43 -3.83 -3.27 -13.59
C ALA A 43 -4.85 -3.07 -14.73
N ASN A 44 -4.50 -3.44 -15.97
CA ASN A 44 -5.29 -3.22 -17.18
C ASN A 44 -5.73 -1.76 -17.32
N CYS A 45 -4.79 -0.82 -17.20
CA CYS A 45 -5.02 0.61 -17.36
C CYS A 45 -3.99 1.26 -18.30
N SER A 46 -4.32 2.44 -18.83
CA SER A 46 -3.37 3.20 -19.64
C SER A 46 -2.30 3.85 -18.77
N LYS A 47 -1.09 4.03 -19.32
CA LYS A 47 -0.05 4.83 -18.65
C LYS A 47 -0.52 6.25 -18.38
N GLU A 48 -1.30 6.84 -19.29
CA GLU A 48 -1.89 8.17 -19.11
C GLU A 48 -2.77 8.24 -17.85
N SER A 49 -3.56 7.20 -17.57
CA SER A 49 -4.34 7.13 -16.33
C SER A 49 -3.44 7.11 -15.09
N LEU A 50 -2.35 6.35 -15.13
CA LEU A 50 -1.37 6.32 -14.03
C LEU A 50 -0.73 7.70 -13.81
N TYR A 51 -0.29 8.35 -14.88
CA TYR A 51 0.29 9.69 -14.79
C TYR A 51 -0.71 10.72 -14.25
N LYS A 52 -1.98 10.62 -14.65
CA LYS A 52 -3.04 11.50 -14.15
C LYS A 52 -3.33 11.29 -12.67
N TRP A 53 -3.28 10.06 -12.17
CA TRP A 53 -3.61 9.74 -10.78
C TRP A 53 -2.46 9.90 -9.82
N PHE A 54 -1.25 9.52 -10.24
CA PHE A 54 -0.11 9.36 -9.36
C PHE A 54 1.08 10.24 -9.75
N GLY A 55 0.96 11.04 -10.82
CA GLY A 55 2.07 11.85 -11.31
C GLY A 55 3.15 10.95 -11.88
N ASP A 56 4.34 11.00 -11.32
CA ASP A 56 5.49 10.22 -11.78
C ASP A 56 5.67 8.90 -11.01
N ARG A 57 6.84 8.28 -11.16
CA ARG A 57 7.20 7.06 -10.47
C ARG A 57 7.23 7.24 -8.95
N ASP A 58 7.74 8.36 -8.47
CA ASP A 58 7.89 8.63 -7.04
C ASP A 58 6.52 8.94 -6.42
N GLY A 59 5.63 9.59 -7.17
CA GLY A 59 4.23 9.74 -6.77
C GLY A 59 3.47 8.41 -6.70
N LEU A 60 3.71 7.48 -7.62
CA LEU A 60 3.18 6.10 -7.53
C LEU A 60 3.70 5.37 -6.28
N LEU A 61 5.00 5.47 -5.99
CA LEU A 61 5.59 4.85 -4.80
C LEU A 61 5.03 5.45 -3.51
N SER A 62 4.90 6.78 -3.47
CA SER A 62 4.31 7.49 -2.33
C SER A 62 2.86 7.05 -2.09
N ALA A 63 2.09 6.90 -3.17
CA ALA A 63 0.71 6.39 -3.10
C ALA A 63 0.64 4.93 -2.63
N MET A 64 1.55 4.07 -3.06
CA MET A 64 1.64 2.68 -2.58
C MET A 64 1.93 2.62 -1.07
N ILE A 65 2.83 3.46 -0.58
CA ILE A 65 3.15 3.57 0.85
C ILE A 65 1.93 4.07 1.63
N ALA A 66 1.26 5.12 1.14
CA ALA A 66 0.04 5.65 1.76
C ALA A 66 -1.06 4.59 1.86
N TYR A 67 -1.26 3.83 0.79
CA TYR A 67 -2.22 2.74 0.72
C TYR A 67 -1.87 1.59 1.67
N GLN A 68 -0.60 1.20 1.77
CA GLN A 68 -0.18 0.19 2.75
C GLN A 68 -0.36 0.71 4.18
N ALA A 69 0.02 1.95 4.47
CA ALA A 69 -0.15 2.55 5.79
C ALA A 69 -1.64 2.64 6.21
N SER A 70 -2.56 2.88 5.26
CA SER A 70 -4.01 2.86 5.57
C SER A 70 -4.55 1.45 5.83
N LYS A 71 -3.95 0.42 5.21
CA LYS A 71 -4.27 -0.99 5.49
C LYS A 71 -3.63 -1.52 6.76
N VAL A 72 -2.44 -1.06 7.12
CA VAL A 72 -1.71 -1.46 8.33
C VAL A 72 -2.31 -0.80 9.58
N ARG A 73 -2.91 0.39 9.46
CA ARG A 73 -3.63 1.06 10.57
C ARG A 73 -4.90 0.34 11.06
N THR A 74 -5.32 -0.74 10.41
CA THR A 74 -6.31 -1.66 11.02
C THR A 74 -5.67 -2.60 12.04
N PHE A 75 -4.33 -2.67 12.08
CA PHE A 75 -3.52 -3.31 13.10
C PHE A 75 -2.77 -2.24 13.91
N GLU A 76 -3.51 -1.26 14.42
CA GLU A 76 -3.04 -0.46 15.56
C GLU A 76 -2.84 -1.44 16.73
N ARG A 77 -1.62 -1.97 16.84
CA ARG A 77 -1.15 -2.57 18.09
C ARG A 77 -1.22 -1.42 19.09
N ASN A 78 -2.29 -1.38 19.88
CA ASN A 78 -2.39 -0.56 21.07
C ASN A 78 -1.00 -0.63 21.74
N GLY A 79 -0.36 0.52 21.95
CA GLY A 79 1.01 0.63 22.47
C GLY A 79 1.22 0.08 23.88
N GLU A 80 0.35 -0.82 24.32
CA GLU A 80 0.47 -1.63 25.52
C GLU A 80 1.68 -2.56 25.42
N ARG A 81 2.42 -2.69 26.53
CA ARG A 81 3.42 -3.74 26.65
C ARG A 81 2.71 -5.07 26.46
N LEU A 82 3.11 -5.81 25.42
CA LEU A 82 2.62 -7.17 25.24
C LEU A 82 2.97 -7.98 26.50
N THR A 83 1.96 -8.35 27.25
CA THR A 83 2.10 -9.30 28.36
C THR A 83 1.88 -10.70 27.80
N SER A 84 2.33 -11.72 28.54
CA SER A 84 2.08 -13.11 28.15
C SER A 84 0.57 -13.40 28.01
N VAL A 85 -0.27 -12.69 28.76
CA VAL A 85 -1.73 -12.85 28.75
C VAL A 85 -2.33 -12.21 27.50
N SER A 86 -1.98 -10.94 27.21
CA SER A 86 -2.52 -10.23 26.05
C SER A 86 -2.06 -10.84 24.71
N LEU A 87 -0.88 -11.46 24.69
CA LEU A 87 -0.39 -12.21 23.52
C LEU A 87 -1.24 -13.47 23.29
N HIS A 88 -1.54 -14.22 24.35
CA HIS A 88 -2.34 -15.44 24.24
C HIS A 88 -3.75 -15.14 23.70
N ASP A 89 -4.42 -14.13 24.24
CA ASP A 89 -5.75 -13.72 23.78
C ASP A 89 -5.75 -13.30 22.31
N HIS A 90 -4.72 -12.58 21.85
CA HIS A 90 -4.61 -12.19 20.45
C HIS A 90 -4.38 -13.39 19.51
N LEU A 91 -3.59 -14.39 19.92
CA LEU A 91 -3.31 -15.55 19.06
C LEU A 91 -4.51 -16.47 18.89
N VAL A 92 -5.38 -16.59 19.90
CA VAL A 92 -6.61 -17.38 19.81
C VAL A 92 -7.59 -16.78 18.79
N ILE A 93 -7.53 -15.47 18.52
CA ILE A 93 -8.38 -14.83 17.49
C ILE A 93 -7.94 -15.21 16.06
N PHE A 94 -6.69 -15.64 15.86
CA PHE A 94 -6.15 -16.02 14.55
C PHE A 94 -6.15 -17.53 14.29
N SER A 95 -6.60 -18.37 15.24
CA SER A 95 -6.77 -19.82 15.06
C SER A 95 -8.21 -20.17 14.71
#